data_AF-A0A6N2HWZ6-F1
#
_entry.id   AF-A0A6N2HWZ6-F1
#
_cell.length_a   1.000
_cell.length_b   1.000
_cell.length_c   1.000
_cell.angle_alpha   90.00
_cell.angle_beta   90.00
_cell.angle_gamma   90.00
#
_symmetry.space_group_name_H-M   'P 1'
#
loop_
_entity.id
_entity.type
_entity.pdbx_description
1 polymer ?
#
loop_
_entity_poly.entity_id
_entity_poly.type
_entity_poly.pdbx_seq_one_letter_code
_entity_poly.pdbx_strand_id
1 'polypeptide(L)'
;MAFRHPDGDYAITAMYSVPDDAWYLELDLVAGQRNLMTAIVPDEDPAREPTVCFNPQAGHVDVPYEVMRWFMHHVDEEIRTSRAWMRLRPELVETICRLRQEHMGAIDDDDFPRVLAEVRATVPEADLFAVLEAAFGRNPDGTLVDHPQAPRPVDGQGDMPRMIWSKGPVGVGGQ
;
A
#
# COMPACT_ATOMS: atom_id res chain seq x y z
N MET A 1 0.62 8.34 -2.77
CA MET A 1 -0.55 8.92 -2.06
C MET A 1 -0.06 9.91 -1.03
N ALA A 2 -0.83 10.94 -0.63
CA ALA A 2 -0.39 11.91 0.37
C ALA A 2 -1.47 12.16 1.44
N PHE A 3 -1.11 12.10 2.72
CA PHE A 3 -1.96 12.39 3.87
C PHE A 3 -1.45 13.66 4.54
N ARG A 4 -2.32 14.62 4.84
CA ARG A 4 -1.91 15.82 5.59
C ARG A 4 -2.29 15.70 7.06
N HIS A 5 -1.37 16.08 7.93
CA HIS A 5 -1.69 16.26 9.35
C HIS A 5 -2.72 17.40 9.49
N PRO A 6 -3.66 17.34 10.46
CA PRO A 6 -4.67 18.38 10.65
C PRO A 6 -4.10 19.80 10.81
N ASP A 7 -2.92 19.92 11.42
CA ASP A 7 -2.24 21.21 11.61
C ASP A 7 -1.59 21.76 10.32
N GLY A 8 -1.52 20.95 9.25
CA GLY A 8 -1.06 21.36 7.92
C GLY A 8 0.45 21.42 7.72
N ASP A 9 1.24 21.44 8.80
CA ASP A 9 2.70 21.56 8.74
C ASP A 9 3.42 20.25 8.34
N TYR A 10 2.73 19.11 8.49
CA TYR A 10 3.27 17.79 8.20
C TYR A 10 2.43 17.04 7.18
N ALA A 11 3.08 16.24 6.35
CA ALA A 11 2.44 15.35 5.40
C ALA A 11 3.12 13.98 5.41
N ILE A 12 2.37 12.95 5.06
CA ILE A 12 2.90 11.61 4.80
C ILE A 12 2.73 11.31 3.33
N THR A 13 3.81 11.00 2.64
CA THR A 13 3.80 10.56 1.26
C THR A 13 4.05 9.06 1.20
N ALA A 14 3.15 8.30 0.57
CA ALA A 14 3.29 6.87 0.36
C ALA A 14 3.63 6.55 -1.10
N MET A 15 4.68 5.76 -1.32
CA MET A 15 5.19 5.34 -2.62
C MET A 15 5.58 3.86 -2.60
N TYR A 16 5.29 3.12 -3.67
CA TYR A 16 5.78 1.75 -3.80
C TYR A 16 7.14 1.73 -4.53
N SER A 17 8.14 1.07 -3.95
CA SER A 17 9.45 0.85 -4.55
C SER A 17 9.50 -0.56 -5.13
N VAL A 18 9.37 -0.67 -6.46
CA VAL A 18 9.49 -1.95 -7.18
C VAL A 18 10.86 -2.60 -6.95
N PRO A 19 12.00 -1.88 -6.93
CA PRO A 19 13.29 -2.52 -6.66
C PRO A 19 13.43 -3.13 -5.26
N ASP A 20 12.64 -2.66 -4.29
CA ASP A 20 12.76 -3.08 -2.89
C ASP A 20 11.60 -3.96 -2.42
N ASP A 21 10.60 -4.17 -3.28
CA ASP A 21 9.34 -4.87 -2.98
C ASP A 21 8.73 -4.38 -1.65
N ALA A 22 8.57 -3.06 -1.56
CA ALA A 22 8.18 -2.40 -0.33
C ALA A 22 7.44 -1.07 -0.55
N TRP A 23 6.53 -0.78 0.37
CA TRP A 23 5.93 0.54 0.55
C TRP A 23 6.84 1.46 1.38
N TYR A 24 7.06 2.66 0.86
CA TYR A 24 7.79 3.74 1.49
C TYR A 24 6.78 4.77 1.99
N LEU A 25 6.78 5.03 3.30
CA LEU A 25 5.98 6.09 3.92
C LEU A 25 6.93 7.16 4.44
N GLU A 26 6.90 8.31 3.80
CA GLU A 26 7.77 9.45 4.07
C GLU A 26 7.01 10.48 4.90
N LEU A 27 7.51 10.81 6.09
CA LEU A 27 7.00 11.95 6.85
C LEU A 27 7.78 13.20 6.45
N ASP A 28 7.04 14.16 5.90
CA ASP A 28 7.57 15.40 5.37
C ASP A 28 7.12 16.58 6.25
N LEU A 29 8.05 17.50 6.50
CA LEU A 29 7.73 18.86 6.90
C LEU A 29 7.38 19.65 5.63
N VAL A 30 6.12 20.09 5.54
CA VAL A 30 5.58 20.81 4.37
C VAL A 30 6.33 22.11 4.16
N ALA A 31 6.60 22.83 5.26
CA ALA A 31 7.44 24.02 5.24
C ALA A 31 8.89 23.64 4.88
N GLY A 32 9.30 23.99 3.66
CA GLY A 32 10.64 23.73 3.16
C GLY A 32 10.84 22.36 2.48
N GLN A 33 9.77 21.59 2.27
CA GLN A 33 9.77 20.30 1.56
C GLN A 33 10.89 19.36 2.03
N ARG A 34 10.92 19.09 3.34
CA ARG A 34 11.96 18.24 3.93
C ARG A 34 11.37 16.92 4.41
N ASN A 35 11.88 15.83 3.84
CA ASN A 35 11.65 14.50 4.38
C ASN A 35 12.41 14.36 5.71
N LEU A 36 11.70 14.02 6.78
CA LEU A 36 12.25 13.86 8.13
C LEU A 36 12.58 12.40 8.44
N MET A 37 11.73 11.49 7.99
CA MET A 37 11.86 10.06 8.21
C MET A 37 11.11 9.28 7.15
N THR A 38 11.52 8.03 6.97
CA THR A 38 10.93 7.11 6.01
C THR A 38 10.72 5.77 6.70
N ALA A 39 9.49 5.27 6.65
CA ALA A 39 9.20 3.89 6.99
C ALA A 39 9.22 3.04 5.72
N ILE A 40 9.83 1.87 5.79
CA ILE A 40 9.92 0.90 4.71
C ILE A 40 9.16 -0.34 5.16
N VAL A 41 8.10 -0.69 4.43
CA VAL A 41 7.18 -1.80 4.73
C VAL A 41 7.24 -2.81 3.58
N PRO A 42 8.03 -3.89 3.72
CA PRO A 42 8.04 -4.99 2.74
C PRO A 42 6.69 -5.69 2.72
N ASP A 43 6.14 -5.92 1.53
CA ASP A 43 4.84 -6.58 1.32
C ASP A 43 4.96 -7.97 0.68
N GLU A 44 6.07 -8.27 0.00
CA GLU A 44 6.29 -9.58 -0.65
C GLU A 44 6.97 -10.63 0.23
N ASP A 45 7.87 -10.21 1.12
CA ASP A 45 8.61 -11.12 2.01
C ASP A 45 8.12 -11.02 3.47
N PRO A 46 7.42 -12.04 3.98
CA PRO A 46 6.95 -12.10 5.36
C PRO A 46 8.08 -12.02 6.40
N ALA A 47 9.28 -12.50 6.07
CA ALA A 47 10.41 -12.57 7.00
C ALA A 47 11.17 -11.25 7.12
N ARG A 48 11.01 -10.31 6.18
CA ARG A 48 11.63 -8.98 6.27
C ARG A 48 10.84 -8.12 7.26
N GLU A 49 11.53 -7.53 8.23
CA GLU A 49 10.90 -6.63 9.19
C GLU A 49 10.66 -5.23 8.60
N PRO A 50 9.51 -4.58 8.89
CA PRO A 50 9.33 -3.16 8.62
C PRO A 50 10.32 -2.32 9.42
N THR A 51 10.86 -1.27 8.82
CA THR A 51 11.86 -0.40 9.46
C THR A 51 11.49 1.07 9.32
N VAL A 52 12.02 1.91 10.21
CA VAL A 52 11.90 3.37 10.15
C VAL A 52 13.30 3.97 10.22
N CYS A 53 13.64 4.81 9.25
CA CYS A 53 14.91 5.53 9.20
C CYS A 53 14.68 7.05 9.30
N PHE A 54 15.57 7.74 10.00
CA PHE A 54 15.59 9.19 10.05
C PHE A 54 16.45 9.73 8.93
N ASN A 55 15.99 10.77 8.25
CA ASN A 55 16.76 11.37 7.17
C ASN A 55 17.94 12.18 7.74
N PRO A 56 19.20 11.76 7.52
CA PRO A 56 20.35 12.45 8.08
C PRO A 56 20.53 13.85 7.49
N GLN A 57 19.99 14.13 6.30
CA GLN A 57 20.10 15.42 5.63
C GLN A 57 19.07 16.45 6.15
N ALA A 58 18.04 16.02 6.88
CA ALA A 58 17.05 16.90 7.48
C ALA A 58 17.62 17.75 8.63
N GLY A 59 18.79 17.35 9.16
CA GLY A 59 19.34 17.91 10.39
C GLY A 59 18.57 17.43 11.63
N HIS A 60 18.91 17.99 12.79
CA HIS A 60 18.15 17.72 14.01
C HIS A 60 16.84 18.52 13.99
N VAL A 61 15.71 17.80 13.96
CA VAL A 61 14.37 18.37 13.97
C VAL A 61 13.58 17.72 15.10
N ASP A 62 13.04 18.53 16.00
CA ASP A 62 12.11 18.07 17.01
C ASP A 62 10.75 17.81 16.36
N VAL A 63 10.35 16.54 16.29
CA VAL A 63 9.03 16.14 15.79
C VAL A 63 8.07 16.07 16.99
N PRO A 64 6.95 16.81 16.97
CA PRO A 64 5.95 16.72 18.04
C PRO A 64 5.46 15.27 18.23
N TYR A 65 5.27 14.88 19.49
CA TYR A 65 4.85 13.52 19.83
C TYR A 65 3.56 13.09 19.13
N GLU A 66 2.58 13.98 19.02
CA GLU A 66 1.30 13.68 18.35
C GLU A 66 1.49 13.43 16.85
N VAL A 67 2.38 14.17 16.18
CA VAL A 67 2.75 13.96 14.77
C VAL A 67 3.46 12.62 14.60
N MET A 68 4.38 12.28 15.50
CA MET A 68 5.03 10.98 15.50
C MET A 68 4.02 9.84 15.70
N ARG A 69 3.08 9.97 16.66
CA ARG A 69 2.03 8.96 16.87
C ARG A 69 1.16 8.81 15.62
N TRP A 70 0.79 9.93 14.99
CA TRP A 70 0.04 9.92 13.74
C TRP A 70 0.78 9.21 12.59
N PHE A 71 2.08 9.50 12.43
CA PHE A 71 2.91 8.80 11.45
C PHE A 71 2.98 7.30 11.72
N MET A 72 3.29 6.91 12.96
CA MET A 72 3.37 5.50 13.35
C MET A 72 2.03 4.77 13.21
N HIS A 73 0.91 5.48 13.36
CA HIS A 73 -0.41 4.91 13.10
C HIS A 73 -0.58 4.52 11.63
N HIS A 74 -0.22 5.40 10.70
CA HIS A 74 -0.28 5.08 9.27
C HIS A 74 0.73 4.00 8.85
N VAL A 75 1.91 3.97 9.47
CA VAL A 75 2.87 2.86 9.28
C VAL A 75 2.26 1.53 9.73
N ASP A 76 1.60 1.50 10.89
CA ASP A 76 0.93 0.29 11.37
C ASP A 76 -0.26 -0.12 10.50
N GLU A 77 -1.05 0.83 9.98
CA GLU A 77 -2.10 0.57 8.99
C GLU A 77 -1.53 -0.05 7.71
N GLU A 78 -0.41 0.46 7.20
CA GLU A 78 0.26 -0.09 6.03
C GLU A 78 0.77 -1.50 6.30
N ILE A 79 1.44 -1.74 7.44
CA ILE A 79 1.89 -3.09 7.82
C ILE A 79 0.72 -4.06 7.89
N ARG A 80 -0.40 -3.67 8.48
CA ARG A 80 -1.58 -4.54 8.57
C ARG A 80 -2.13 -4.90 7.20
N THR A 81 -2.22 -3.92 6.30
CA THR A 81 -2.74 -4.07 4.94
C THR A 81 -1.81 -4.92 4.10
N SER A 82 -0.53 -4.55 4.04
CA SER A 82 0.53 -5.26 3.32
C SER A 82 0.69 -6.72 3.79
N ARG A 83 0.39 -7.02 5.06
CA ARG A 83 0.48 -8.38 5.62
C ARG A 83 -0.87 -9.07 5.84
N ALA A 84 -1.97 -8.52 5.32
CA ALA A 84 -3.30 -9.08 5.53
C ALA A 84 -3.39 -10.51 4.97
N TRP A 85 -2.87 -10.72 3.76
CA TRP A 85 -2.87 -12.00 3.06
C TRP A 85 -2.01 -13.08 3.76
N MET A 86 -1.01 -12.70 4.55
CA MET A 86 -0.18 -13.62 5.33
C MET A 86 -0.96 -14.27 6.49
N ARG A 87 -2.15 -13.76 6.83
CA ARG A 87 -3.05 -14.35 7.84
C ARG A 87 -4.02 -15.38 7.25
N LEU A 88 -3.99 -15.60 5.94
CA LEU A 88 -4.78 -16.64 5.28
C LEU A 88 -4.25 -18.04 5.64
N ARG A 89 -4.96 -19.08 5.21
CA ARG A 89 -4.51 -20.47 5.43
C ARG A 89 -3.16 -20.71 4.74
N PRO A 90 -2.24 -21.50 5.33
CA PRO A 90 -0.90 -21.70 4.80
C PRO A 90 -0.85 -22.09 3.31
N GLU A 91 -1.75 -22.96 2.86
CA GLU A 91 -1.84 -23.38 1.46
C GLU A 91 -2.19 -22.25 0.48
N LEU A 92 -2.96 -21.25 0.94
CA LEU A 92 -3.29 -20.06 0.16
C LEU A 92 -2.10 -19.09 0.12
N VAL A 93 -1.42 -18.93 1.25
CA VAL A 93 -0.19 -18.13 1.36
C VAL A 93 0.88 -18.68 0.41
N GLU A 94 1.11 -20.00 0.40
CA GLU A 94 2.03 -20.66 -0.54
C GLU A 94 1.65 -20.40 -1.99
N THR A 95 0.35 -20.46 -2.31
CA THR A 95 -0.15 -20.16 -3.66
C THR A 95 0.12 -18.71 -4.04
N ILE A 96 -0.15 -17.75 -3.15
CA ILE A 96 0.08 -16.31 -3.37
C ILE A 96 1.58 -16.04 -3.56
N CYS A 97 2.45 -16.60 -2.70
CA CYS A 97 3.89 -16.47 -2.83
C CYS A 97 4.38 -16.99 -4.19
N ARG A 98 3.92 -18.17 -4.62
CA ARG A 98 4.25 -18.73 -5.93
C ARG A 98 3.83 -17.81 -7.06
N LEU A 99 2.57 -17.34 -7.05
CA LEU A 99 2.04 -16.45 -8.09
C LEU A 99 2.81 -15.13 -8.16
N ARG A 100 3.09 -14.51 -7.01
CA ARG A 100 3.90 -13.28 -6.95
C ARG A 100 5.32 -13.53 -7.47
N GLN A 101 5.93 -14.67 -7.15
CA GLN A 101 7.27 -15.02 -7.64
C GLN A 101 7.30 -15.28 -9.16
N GLU A 102 6.31 -15.99 -9.70
CA GLU A 102 6.24 -16.34 -11.13
C GLU A 102 5.95 -15.11 -12.00
N HIS A 103 5.18 -14.16 -11.48
CA HIS A 103 4.70 -13.00 -12.23
C HIS A 103 5.24 -11.66 -11.71
N MET A 104 6.18 -11.64 -10.76
CA MET A 104 6.71 -10.42 -10.14
C MET A 104 5.59 -9.50 -9.61
N GLY A 105 4.59 -10.09 -8.97
CA GLY A 105 3.44 -9.37 -8.40
C GLY A 105 2.51 -8.68 -9.41
N ALA A 106 2.74 -8.82 -10.72
CA ALA A 106 1.95 -8.18 -11.76
C ALA A 106 1.65 -9.13 -12.92
N ILE A 107 0.42 -9.11 -13.41
CA ILE A 107 0.00 -9.94 -14.53
C ILE A 107 -0.66 -9.08 -15.59
N ASP A 108 -0.33 -9.31 -16.86
CA ASP A 108 -0.97 -8.63 -17.98
C ASP A 108 -2.38 -9.20 -18.27
N ASP A 109 -3.17 -8.42 -19.00
CA ASP A 109 -4.58 -8.77 -19.28
C ASP A 109 -4.72 -9.99 -20.20
N ASP A 110 -3.71 -10.28 -21.03
CA ASP A 110 -3.73 -11.38 -22.00
C ASP A 110 -3.40 -12.72 -21.31
N ASP A 111 -2.51 -12.71 -20.33
CA ASP A 111 -2.11 -13.86 -19.53
C ASP A 111 -3.07 -14.15 -18.36
N PHE A 112 -3.77 -13.12 -17.87
CA PHE A 112 -4.66 -13.26 -16.71
C PHE A 112 -5.71 -14.39 -16.85
N PRO A 113 -6.42 -14.56 -17.98
CA PRO A 113 -7.41 -15.64 -18.13
C PRO A 113 -6.82 -17.04 -17.98
N ARG A 114 -5.58 -17.24 -18.44
CA ARG A 114 -4.87 -18.53 -18.32
C ARG A 114 -4.52 -18.81 -16.86
N VAL A 115 -3.91 -17.84 -16.17
CA VAL A 115 -3.53 -17.97 -14.76
C VAL A 115 -4.77 -18.11 -13.87
N LEU A 116 -5.85 -17.38 -14.16
CA LEU A 116 -7.14 -17.54 -13.46
C LEU A 116 -7.66 -18.98 -13.54
N ALA A 117 -7.55 -19.64 -14.70
CA ALA A 117 -7.97 -21.03 -14.87
C ALA A 117 -7.10 -21.99 -14.04
N GLU A 118 -5.80 -21.75 -13.96
CA GLU A 118 -4.87 -22.54 -13.14
C GLU A 118 -5.13 -22.38 -11.64
N VAL A 119 -5.40 -21.15 -11.18
CA VAL A 119 -5.77 -20.87 -9.79
C VAL A 119 -7.10 -21.54 -9.46
N ARG A 120 -8.12 -21.46 -10.32
CA ARG A 120 -9.40 -22.15 -10.12
C ARG A 120 -9.30 -23.67 -10.03
N ALA A 121 -8.29 -24.27 -10.64
CA ALA A 121 -8.06 -25.71 -10.57
C ALA A 121 -7.47 -26.15 -9.22
N THR A 122 -6.88 -25.22 -8.45
CA THR A 122 -6.10 -25.52 -7.24
C THR A 122 -6.68 -24.86 -5.97
N VAL A 123 -7.38 -23.74 -6.12
CA VAL A 123 -7.95 -22.95 -5.02
C VAL A 123 -9.48 -23.06 -5.05
N PRO A 124 -10.14 -23.30 -3.90
CA PRO A 124 -11.60 -23.27 -3.81
C PRO A 124 -12.19 -21.94 -4.27
N GLU A 125 -13.35 -21.95 -4.93
CA GLU A 125 -14.01 -20.73 -5.43
C GLU A 125 -14.22 -19.67 -4.33
N ALA A 126 -14.46 -20.10 -3.08
CA ALA A 126 -14.64 -19.19 -1.94
C ALA A 126 -13.38 -18.38 -1.58
N ASP A 127 -12.20 -18.88 -1.93
CA ASP A 127 -10.91 -18.26 -1.60
C ASP A 127 -10.27 -17.55 -2.81
N LEU A 128 -10.86 -17.71 -4.00
CA LEU A 128 -10.32 -17.22 -5.26
C LEU A 128 -10.09 -15.70 -5.25
N PHE A 129 -11.06 -14.94 -4.74
CA PHE A 129 -10.96 -13.49 -4.63
C PHE A 129 -9.77 -13.07 -3.77
N ALA A 130 -9.63 -13.65 -2.57
CA ALA A 130 -8.55 -13.30 -1.64
C ALA A 130 -7.16 -13.63 -2.22
N VAL A 131 -7.03 -14.73 -2.97
CA VAL A 131 -5.77 -15.10 -3.64
C VAL A 131 -5.43 -14.13 -4.76
N LEU A 132 -6.40 -13.76 -5.62
CA LEU A 132 -6.16 -12.86 -6.76
C LEU A 132 -5.94 -11.41 -6.33
N GLU A 133 -6.67 -10.95 -5.32
CA GLU A 133 -6.44 -9.64 -4.70
C GLU A 133 -5.03 -9.59 -4.11
N ALA A 134 -4.64 -10.59 -3.33
CA ALA A 134 -3.33 -10.61 -2.70
C ALA A 134 -2.18 -10.80 -3.70
N ALA A 135 -2.36 -11.60 -4.76
CA ALA A 135 -1.28 -11.87 -5.72
C ALA A 135 -1.11 -10.76 -6.77
N PHE A 136 -2.22 -10.16 -7.22
CA PHE A 136 -2.22 -9.27 -8.39
C PHE A 136 -2.99 -7.96 -8.19
N GLY A 137 -3.67 -7.78 -7.06
CA GLY A 137 -4.59 -6.65 -6.86
C GLY A 137 -5.80 -6.69 -7.80
N ARG A 138 -6.24 -7.89 -8.22
CA ARG A 138 -7.32 -8.07 -9.22
C ARG A 138 -8.51 -8.87 -8.69
N ASN A 139 -9.69 -8.51 -9.18
CA ASN A 139 -10.91 -9.28 -9.08
C ASN A 139 -10.87 -10.51 -10.01
N PRO A 140 -11.68 -11.54 -9.76
CA PRO A 140 -11.83 -12.69 -10.65
C PRO A 140 -12.32 -12.37 -12.07
N ASP A 141 -12.89 -11.18 -12.29
CA ASP A 141 -13.29 -10.69 -13.62
C ASP A 141 -12.15 -9.95 -14.37
N GLY A 142 -10.97 -9.87 -13.76
CA GLY A 142 -9.78 -9.23 -14.31
C GLY A 142 -9.64 -7.74 -13.99
N THR A 143 -10.67 -7.11 -13.43
CA THR A 143 -10.62 -5.70 -13.02
C THR A 143 -9.74 -5.52 -11.77
N LEU A 144 -9.20 -4.32 -11.55
CA LEU A 144 -8.43 -4.02 -10.34
C LEU A 144 -9.36 -3.93 -9.12
N VAL A 145 -8.92 -4.44 -7.96
CA VAL A 145 -9.69 -4.37 -6.72
C VAL A 145 -9.73 -2.93 -6.21
N ASP A 146 -10.95 -2.40 -6.05
CA ASP A 146 -11.17 -1.09 -5.46
C ASP A 146 -11.16 -1.21 -3.94
N HIS A 147 -10.17 -0.61 -3.27
CA HIS A 147 -10.07 -0.69 -1.82
C HIS A 147 -11.06 0.32 -1.20
N PRO A 148 -12.01 -0.11 -0.36
CA PRO A 148 -12.94 0.81 0.28
C PRO A 148 -12.18 1.79 1.17
N GLN A 149 -12.38 3.09 0.91
CA GLN A 149 -11.90 4.16 1.76
C GLN A 149 -12.45 4.00 3.19
N ALA A 150 -11.60 4.27 4.18
CA ALA A 150 -11.99 4.33 5.60
C ALA A 150 -13.27 5.15 5.84
N PRO A 151 -14.05 4.88 6.92
CA PRO A 151 -15.34 5.52 7.15
C PRO A 151 -15.23 7.04 7.15
N ARG A 152 -16.11 7.70 6.40
CA ARG A 152 -16.20 9.16 6.32
C ARG A 152 -16.51 9.78 7.70
N PRO A 153 -15.91 10.93 8.05
CA PRO A 153 -16.41 11.75 9.14
C PRO A 153 -17.86 12.14 8.86
N VAL A 154 -18.70 12.13 9.89
CA VAL A 154 -20.06 12.68 9.84
C VAL A 154 -19.92 14.20 9.85
N ASP A 155 -20.01 14.82 8.68
CA ASP A 155 -19.94 16.28 8.57
C ASP A 155 -21.32 16.91 8.78
N GLY A 156 -21.49 17.47 9.98
CA GLY A 156 -22.32 18.64 10.23
C GLY A 156 -21.41 19.73 10.78
N GLN A 157 -21.40 20.91 10.16
CA GLN A 157 -20.59 22.07 10.60
C GLN A 157 -19.06 21.88 10.48
N GLY A 158 -18.64 21.22 9.40
CA GLY A 158 -17.30 21.20 8.81
C GLY A 158 -17.56 20.93 7.33
N ASP A 159 -17.13 21.81 6.44
CA ASP A 159 -17.55 21.74 5.04
C ASP A 159 -16.42 22.23 4.11
N MET A 160 -15.73 21.27 3.49
CA MET A 160 -14.72 21.47 2.45
C MET A 160 -15.15 20.71 1.18
N PRO A 161 -14.85 21.24 -0.01
CA PRO A 161 -15.35 20.68 -1.27
C PRO A 161 -14.71 19.32 -1.56
N ARG A 162 -15.58 18.32 -1.75
CA ARG A 162 -15.26 16.92 -2.03
C ARG A 162 -14.54 16.76 -3.38
N MET A 163 -13.31 16.26 -3.36
CA MET A 163 -12.66 15.70 -4.56
C MET A 163 -12.59 14.17 -4.48
N ILE A 164 -13.06 13.58 -5.57
CA ILE A 164 -13.21 12.17 -5.86
C ILE A 164 -11.81 11.61 -6.18
N TRP A 165 -11.36 10.57 -5.46
CA TRP A 165 -10.07 9.92 -5.71
C TRP A 165 -10.29 8.66 -6.56
N SER A 166 -9.78 8.69 -7.78
CA SER A 166 -9.56 7.54 -8.65
C SER A 166 -8.06 7.29 -8.72
N LYS A 167 -7.60 6.05 -8.52
CA LYS A 167 -6.21 5.66 -8.79
C LYS A 167 -6.03 5.62 -10.31
N GLY A 168 -5.60 6.73 -10.89
CA GLY A 168 -5.16 6.81 -12.29
C GLY A 168 -3.74 6.25 -12.46
N PRO A 169 -3.38 5.86 -13.69
CA PRO A 169 -2.10 5.20 -13.98
C PRO A 169 -0.93 6.16 -13.82
N VAL A 170 0.21 5.62 -13.40
CA VAL A 170 1.51 6.30 -13.39
C VAL A 170 1.87 6.62 -14.83
N GLY A 171 1.87 7.91 -15.18
CA GLY A 171 2.29 8.40 -16.48
C GLY A 171 3.78 8.16 -16.69
N VAL A 172 4.12 7.37 -17.69
CA VAL A 172 5.45 7.29 -18.28
C VAL A 172 5.73 8.63 -18.96
N GLY A 173 6.63 9.43 -18.39
CA GLY A 173 7.16 10.62 -19.03
C GLY A 173 8.07 10.24 -20.19
N GLY A 174 7.60 10.46 -21.42
CA GLY A 174 8.42 10.40 -22.62
C GLY A 174 9.24 11.69 -22.77
N GLN A 175 10.54 11.53 -23.01
CA GLN A 175 11.37 12.52 -23.71
C GLN A 175 11.01 12.54 -25.20
#